data_AF-A0A9Q7ANY5-F1
#
_entry.id   AF-A0A9Q7ANY5-F1
#
_cell.length_a   1.000
_cell.length_b   1.000
_cell.length_c   1.000
_cell.angle_alpha   90.00
_cell.angle_beta   90.00
_cell.angle_gamma   90.00
#
_symmetry.space_group_name_H-M   'P 1'
#
loop_
_entity.id
_entity.type
_entity.pdbx_description
1 polymer ?
#
loop_
_entity_poly.entity_id
_entity_poly.type
_entity_poly.pdbx_seq_one_letter_code
_entity_poly.pdbx_strand_id
1 'polypeptide(L)'
;MAEDLEILHKERDHLRVDLREMAARNCSFRKKDFDNFMNRLFDGIDKDRDVLIADSQEIELSLRRYLKEQIELTLTLKTKVYNCIKKTIDKKELECFVDEMKGTYQKNGDDVFQQLCKFQYKIQCYKKIMLEWNNSMRRLLERSSSLEMKDMWQLETIKSRFTREQDRDLRREEVRATLGRFKDERSQYRIEPIATRDEI
;
A
#
# COMPACT_ATOMS: atom_id res chain seq x y z
N MET A 1 -9.97 -9.17 -5.83
CA MET A 1 -9.26 -8.53 -4.69
C MET A 1 -10.18 -8.26 -3.51
N ALA A 2 -11.29 -7.54 -3.69
CA ALA A 2 -12.28 -7.34 -2.62
C ALA A 2 -12.94 -8.65 -2.15
N GLU A 3 -13.29 -9.52 -3.10
CA GLU A 3 -13.92 -10.82 -2.84
C GLU A 3 -13.01 -11.77 -2.02
N ASP A 4 -11.72 -11.85 -2.34
CA ASP A 4 -10.74 -12.63 -1.56
C ASP A 4 -10.62 -12.16 -0.10
N LEU A 5 -10.67 -10.84 0.13
CA LEU A 5 -10.59 -10.30 1.49
C LEU A 5 -11.86 -10.61 2.27
N GLU A 6 -13.03 -10.48 1.65
CA GLU A 6 -14.31 -10.82 2.28
C GLU A 6 -14.36 -12.30 2.67
N ILE A 7 -13.84 -13.20 1.83
CA ILE A 7 -13.70 -14.63 2.14
C ILE A 7 -12.80 -14.84 3.37
N LEU A 8 -11.61 -14.21 3.39
CA LEU A 8 -10.68 -14.32 4.52
C LEU A 8 -11.28 -13.77 5.82
N HIS A 9 -12.10 -12.72 5.73
CA HIS A 9 -12.83 -12.15 6.86
C HIS A 9 -13.91 -13.09 7.39
N LYS A 10 -14.76 -13.63 6.51
CA LYS A 10 -15.79 -14.60 6.90
C LYS A 10 -15.18 -15.85 7.53
N GLU A 11 -14.11 -16.35 6.93
CA GLU A 11 -13.37 -17.48 7.48
C GLU A 11 -12.82 -17.16 8.88
N ARG A 12 -12.18 -16.00 9.05
CA ARG A 12 -11.66 -15.57 10.36
C ARG A 12 -12.75 -15.49 11.41
N ASP A 13 -13.90 -14.92 11.07
CA ASP A 13 -15.02 -14.77 12.00
C ASP A 13 -15.55 -16.15 12.43
N HIS A 14 -15.59 -17.11 11.51
CA HIS A 14 -15.90 -18.51 11.83
C HIS A 14 -14.85 -19.15 12.76
N LEU A 15 -13.56 -19.04 12.41
CA LEU A 15 -12.44 -19.56 13.22
C LEU A 15 -12.40 -18.94 14.63
N ARG A 16 -12.77 -17.67 14.76
CA ARG A 16 -12.89 -16.98 16.06
C ARG A 16 -13.98 -17.61 16.92
N VAL A 17 -15.13 -17.93 16.35
CA VAL A 17 -16.24 -18.61 17.04
C VAL A 17 -15.79 -20.00 17.47
N ASP A 18 -15.23 -20.78 16.55
CA ASP A 18 -14.78 -22.15 16.83
C ASP A 18 -13.71 -22.18 17.93
N LEU A 19 -12.75 -21.23 17.91
CA LEU A 19 -11.73 -21.11 18.94
C LEU A 19 -12.33 -20.78 20.30
N ARG A 20 -13.38 -19.95 20.36
CA ARG A 20 -14.10 -19.64 21.61
C ARG A 20 -14.86 -20.84 22.13
N GLU A 21 -15.51 -21.60 21.28
CA GLU A 21 -16.21 -22.82 21.67
C GLU A 21 -15.25 -23.91 22.17
N MET A 22 -14.14 -24.09 21.47
CA MET A 22 -13.09 -25.04 21.87
C MET A 22 -12.44 -24.63 23.19
N ALA A 23 -12.13 -23.34 23.38
CA ALA A 23 -11.65 -22.79 24.64
C ALA A 23 -12.63 -23.00 25.79
N ALA A 24 -13.94 -22.88 25.56
CA ALA A 24 -14.95 -23.12 26.60
C ALA A 24 -15.01 -24.59 27.05
N ARG A 25 -14.60 -25.52 26.19
CA ARG A 25 -14.51 -26.96 26.50
C ARG A 25 -13.17 -27.34 27.12
N ASN A 26 -12.15 -26.52 26.97
CA ASN A 26 -10.79 -26.79 27.43
C ASN A 26 -10.53 -26.16 28.81
N CYS A 27 -10.12 -26.96 29.80
CA CYS A 27 -9.94 -26.52 31.19
C CYS A 27 -8.55 -25.94 31.48
N SER A 28 -7.66 -25.93 30.48
CA SER A 28 -6.23 -25.62 30.62
C SER A 28 -5.93 -24.12 30.77
N PHE A 29 -6.90 -23.24 30.55
CA PHE A 29 -6.74 -21.80 30.76
C PHE A 29 -8.07 -21.13 31.16
N ARG A 30 -7.99 -20.02 31.90
CA ARG A 30 -9.18 -19.30 32.37
C ARG A 30 -9.88 -18.62 31.19
N LYS A 31 -11.19 -18.85 31.05
CA LYS A 31 -12.03 -18.22 30.03
C LYS A 31 -11.83 -16.71 29.92
N LYS A 32 -11.74 -15.99 31.05
CA LYS A 32 -11.52 -14.54 31.08
C LYS A 32 -10.21 -14.12 30.39
N ASP A 33 -9.13 -14.86 30.62
CA ASP A 33 -7.81 -14.53 30.06
C ASP A 33 -7.78 -14.79 28.54
N PHE A 34 -8.43 -15.87 28.12
CA PHE A 34 -8.63 -16.18 26.70
C PHE A 34 -9.49 -15.11 25.99
N ASP A 35 -10.64 -14.74 26.58
CA ASP A 35 -11.55 -13.75 26.00
C ASP A 35 -10.86 -12.39 25.89
N ASN A 36 -10.12 -11.96 26.92
CA ASN A 36 -9.33 -10.73 26.90
C ASN A 36 -8.26 -10.76 25.80
N PHE A 37 -7.52 -11.87 25.68
CA PHE A 37 -6.51 -12.04 24.65
C PHE A 37 -7.13 -11.95 23.24
N MET A 38 -8.21 -12.70 22.99
CA MET A 38 -8.88 -12.70 21.69
C MET A 38 -9.44 -11.33 21.36
N ASN A 39 -10.08 -10.63 22.30
CA ASN A 39 -10.61 -9.29 22.05
C ASN A 39 -9.48 -8.31 21.68
N ARG A 40 -8.40 -8.24 22.47
CA ARG A 40 -7.23 -7.40 22.15
C ARG A 40 -6.68 -7.69 20.75
N LEU A 41 -6.57 -8.97 20.43
CA LEU A 41 -6.01 -9.46 19.18
C LEU A 41 -6.89 -9.02 17.98
N PHE A 42 -8.20 -9.25 18.02
CA PHE A 42 -9.11 -8.91 16.92
C PHE A 42 -9.40 -7.40 16.83
N ASP A 43 -9.50 -6.68 17.94
CA ASP A 43 -9.67 -5.22 17.93
C ASP A 43 -8.52 -4.53 17.18
N GLY A 44 -7.31 -5.08 17.31
CA GLY A 44 -6.14 -4.60 16.58
C GLY A 44 -6.23 -4.80 15.06
N ILE A 45 -6.90 -5.85 14.60
CA ILE A 45 -7.09 -6.12 13.16
C ILE A 45 -8.23 -5.30 12.59
N ASP A 46 -9.34 -5.17 13.32
CA ASP A 46 -10.47 -4.39 12.83
C ASP A 46 -10.07 -2.92 12.65
N LYS A 47 -9.19 -2.39 13.51
CA LYS A 47 -8.53 -1.09 13.29
C LYS A 47 -7.69 -1.02 12.01
N ASP A 48 -6.87 -2.05 11.75
CA ASP A 48 -6.05 -2.10 10.54
C ASP A 48 -6.94 -2.14 9.27
N ARG A 49 -8.09 -2.81 9.35
CA ARG A 49 -9.10 -2.82 8.29
C ARG A 49 -9.72 -1.44 8.09
N ASP A 50 -10.11 -0.75 9.16
CA ASP A 50 -10.72 0.58 9.08
C ASP A 50 -9.76 1.59 8.42
N VAL A 51 -8.46 1.49 8.72
CA VAL A 51 -7.42 2.28 8.04
C VAL A 51 -7.39 1.98 6.54
N LEU A 52 -7.46 0.71 6.12
CA LEU A 52 -7.50 0.36 4.69
C LEU A 52 -8.76 0.88 3.99
N ILE A 53 -9.90 0.88 4.67
CA ILE A 53 -11.15 1.44 4.13
C ILE A 53 -11.00 2.95 3.93
N ALA A 54 -10.46 3.66 4.92
CA ALA A 54 -10.21 5.09 4.83
C ALA A 54 -9.22 5.43 3.69
N ASP A 55 -8.09 4.71 3.60
CA ASP A 55 -7.12 4.86 2.52
C ASP A 55 -7.77 4.64 1.14
N SER A 56 -8.65 3.63 1.02
CA SER A 56 -9.38 3.34 -0.22
C SER A 56 -10.25 4.52 -0.66
N GLN A 57 -10.96 5.14 0.29
CA GLN A 57 -11.84 6.28 0.01
C GLN A 57 -11.02 7.50 -0.41
N GLU A 58 -9.89 7.75 0.24
CA GLU A 58 -9.00 8.86 -0.11
C GLU A 58 -8.43 8.72 -1.53
N ILE A 59 -8.05 7.51 -1.91
CA ILE A 59 -7.55 7.21 -3.26
C ILE A 59 -8.65 7.36 -4.31
N GLU A 60 -9.86 6.90 -4.00
CA GLU A 60 -11.01 7.09 -4.89
C GLU A 60 -11.28 8.59 -5.13
N LEU A 61 -11.24 9.40 -4.07
CA LEU A 61 -11.39 10.85 -4.17
C LEU A 61 -10.27 11.48 -5.01
N SER A 62 -9.02 11.06 -4.80
CA SER A 62 -7.86 11.53 -5.56
C SER A 62 -7.96 11.18 -7.04
N LEU A 63 -8.41 9.96 -7.37
CA LEU A 63 -8.68 9.52 -8.73
C LEU A 63 -9.80 10.34 -9.38
N ARG A 64 -10.92 10.55 -8.68
CA ARG A 64 -12.03 11.36 -9.18
C ARG A 64 -11.60 12.79 -9.46
N ARG A 65 -10.80 13.39 -8.56
CA ARG A 65 -10.25 14.73 -8.74
C ARG A 65 -9.35 14.79 -9.97
N TYR A 66 -8.41 13.85 -10.09
CA TYR A 66 -7.53 13.76 -11.25
C TYR A 66 -8.33 13.65 -12.55
N LEU A 67 -9.27 12.70 -12.65
CA LEU A 67 -10.09 12.55 -13.86
C LEU A 67 -10.90 13.82 -14.20
N LYS A 68 -11.40 14.53 -13.20
CA LYS A 68 -12.09 15.80 -13.41
C LYS A 68 -11.15 16.86 -13.99
N GLU A 69 -9.95 17.03 -13.42
CA GLU A 69 -8.92 17.94 -13.95
C GLU A 69 -8.57 17.59 -15.41
N GLN A 70 -8.45 16.30 -15.73
CA GLN A 70 -8.15 15.83 -17.07
C GLN A 70 -9.25 16.19 -18.10
N ILE A 71 -10.51 16.12 -17.67
CA ILE A 71 -11.66 16.56 -18.49
C ILE A 71 -11.59 18.07 -18.74
N GLU A 72 -11.38 18.87 -17.70
CA GLU A 72 -11.30 20.34 -17.77
C GLU A 72 -10.14 20.80 -18.67
N LEU A 73 -8.97 20.18 -18.52
CA LEU A 73 -7.81 20.46 -19.34
C LEU A 73 -8.05 20.08 -20.81
N THR A 74 -8.73 18.96 -21.07
CA THR A 74 -9.10 18.55 -22.44
C THR A 74 -10.08 19.54 -23.09
N LEU A 75 -11.07 20.05 -22.33
CA LEU A 75 -12.00 21.07 -22.81
C LEU A 75 -11.29 22.40 -23.11
N THR A 76 -10.32 22.76 -22.27
CA THR A 76 -9.49 23.95 -22.45
C THR A 76 -8.63 23.83 -23.72
N LEU A 77 -8.01 22.66 -23.92
CA LEU A 77 -7.23 22.37 -25.14
C LEU A 77 -8.10 22.47 -26.39
N LYS A 78 -9.30 21.89 -26.40
CA LYS A 78 -10.24 22.02 -27.54
C LYS A 78 -10.52 23.49 -27.86
N THR A 79 -10.76 24.31 -26.84
CA THR A 79 -11.02 25.74 -26.99
C THR A 79 -9.80 26.47 -27.56
N LYS A 80 -8.60 26.20 -27.02
CA LYS A 80 -7.34 26.79 -27.51
C LYS A 80 -7.04 26.38 -28.96
N VAL A 81 -7.22 25.11 -29.33
CA VAL A 81 -7.08 24.64 -30.71
C VAL A 81 -8.05 25.37 -31.64
N TYR A 82 -9.32 25.50 -31.25
CA TYR A 82 -10.32 26.24 -32.04
C TYR A 82 -9.93 27.71 -32.24
N ASN A 83 -9.44 28.37 -31.19
CA ASN A 83 -8.95 29.75 -31.27
C ASN A 83 -7.72 29.88 -32.16
N CYS A 84 -6.82 28.90 -32.15
CA CYS A 84 -5.68 28.87 -33.06
C CYS A 84 -6.12 28.74 -34.52
N ILE A 85 -7.11 27.88 -34.80
CA ILE A 85 -7.71 27.74 -36.15
C ILE A 85 -8.35 29.06 -36.60
N LYS A 86 -9.04 29.76 -35.69
CA LYS A 86 -9.61 31.09 -35.93
C LYS A 86 -8.57 32.22 -35.99
N LYS A 87 -7.28 31.91 -35.78
CA LYS A 87 -6.17 32.87 -35.72
C LYS A 87 -6.35 33.94 -34.62
N THR A 88 -7.11 33.64 -33.56
CA THR A 88 -7.25 34.51 -32.39
C THR A 88 -6.13 34.30 -31.37
N ILE A 89 -5.46 33.15 -31.41
CA ILE A 89 -4.18 32.90 -30.75
C ILE A 89 -3.18 32.39 -31.78
N ASP A 90 -1.88 32.59 -31.53
CA ASP A 90 -0.83 32.08 -32.40
C ASP A 90 -0.48 30.61 -32.08
N LYS A 91 0.26 29.99 -33.01
CA LYS A 91 0.69 28.59 -32.88
C LYS A 91 1.64 28.38 -31.70
N LYS A 92 2.47 29.36 -31.38
CA LYS A 92 3.48 29.30 -30.33
C LYS A 92 2.83 29.33 -28.93
N GLU A 93 1.78 30.11 -28.76
CA GLU A 93 0.95 30.13 -27.56
C GLU A 93 0.27 28.77 -27.35
N LEU A 94 -0.26 28.15 -28.41
CA LEU A 94 -0.81 26.80 -28.35
C LEU A 94 0.25 25.76 -27.98
N GLU A 95 1.46 25.85 -28.56
CA GLU A 95 2.58 24.95 -28.25
C GLU A 95 3.01 25.06 -26.78
N CYS A 96 3.20 26.28 -26.26
CA CYS A 96 3.50 26.50 -24.83
C CYS A 96 2.42 25.90 -23.93
N PHE A 97 1.15 26.11 -24.24
CA PHE A 97 0.05 25.55 -23.46
C PHE A 97 0.03 24.01 -23.47
N VAL A 98 0.33 23.39 -24.62
CA VAL A 98 0.41 21.93 -24.73
C VAL A 98 1.55 21.37 -23.87
N ASP A 99 2.69 22.05 -23.82
CA ASP A 99 3.83 21.61 -23.01
C ASP A 99 3.58 21.79 -21.50
N GLU A 100 2.94 22.89 -21.09
CA GLU A 100 2.45 23.07 -19.71
C GLU A 100 1.43 22.00 -19.31
N MET A 101 0.50 21.68 -20.21
CA MET A 101 -0.44 20.58 -20.00
C MET A 101 0.31 19.26 -19.81
N LYS A 102 1.22 18.87 -20.71
CA LYS A 102 1.97 17.61 -20.56
C LYS A 102 2.66 17.51 -19.20
N GLY A 103 3.32 18.58 -18.75
CA GLY A 103 3.97 18.61 -17.44
C GLY A 103 2.98 18.39 -16.28
N THR A 104 1.81 19.03 -16.35
CA THR A 104 0.76 18.90 -15.33
C THR A 104 0.15 17.49 -15.32
N TYR A 105 -0.14 16.93 -16.50
CA TYR A 105 -0.66 15.56 -16.65
C TYR A 105 0.32 14.54 -16.10
N GLN A 106 1.60 14.64 -16.48
CA GLN A 106 2.66 13.73 -16.06
C GLN A 106 2.78 13.75 -14.52
N LYS A 107 2.91 14.95 -13.93
CA LYS A 107 3.10 15.10 -12.48
C LYS A 107 1.89 14.59 -11.68
N ASN A 108 0.69 15.06 -12.00
CA ASN A 108 -0.51 14.67 -11.24
C ASN A 108 -0.84 13.19 -11.45
N GLY A 109 -0.57 12.66 -12.65
CA GLY A 109 -0.71 11.24 -12.97
C GLY A 109 0.26 10.38 -12.17
N ASP A 110 1.53 10.77 -12.10
CA ASP A 110 2.57 10.07 -11.32
C ASP A 110 2.22 10.06 -9.82
N ASP A 111 1.73 11.17 -9.27
CA ASP A 111 1.31 11.25 -7.86
C ASP A 111 0.17 10.27 -7.54
N VAL A 112 -0.87 10.24 -8.37
CA VAL A 112 -2.01 9.32 -8.19
C VAL A 112 -1.59 7.86 -8.39
N PHE A 113 -0.73 7.60 -9.37
CA PHE A 113 -0.19 6.26 -9.61
C PHE A 113 0.63 5.76 -8.42
N GLN A 114 1.50 6.60 -7.84
CA GLN A 114 2.25 6.26 -6.64
C GLN A 114 1.36 5.94 -5.44
N GLN A 115 0.27 6.70 -5.24
CA GLN A 115 -0.71 6.41 -4.20
C GLN A 115 -1.36 5.04 -4.38
N LEU A 116 -1.75 4.70 -5.62
CA LEU A 116 -2.30 3.40 -5.96
C LEU A 116 -1.32 2.26 -5.69
N CYS A 117 -0.05 2.40 -6.09
CA CYS A 117 0.98 1.39 -5.82
C CYS A 117 1.18 1.17 -4.32
N LYS A 118 1.25 2.26 -3.52
CA LYS A 118 1.38 2.18 -2.05
C LYS A 118 0.19 1.44 -1.43
N PHE A 119 -1.03 1.74 -1.88
CA PHE A 119 -2.23 1.08 -1.39
C PHE A 119 -2.33 -0.38 -1.79
N GLN A 120 -1.97 -0.72 -3.03
CA GLN A 120 -1.89 -2.09 -3.49
C GLN A 120 -0.94 -2.91 -2.62
N TYR A 121 0.23 -2.36 -2.29
CA TYR A 121 1.18 -3.01 -1.38
C TYR A 121 0.60 -3.20 0.03
N LYS A 122 -0.07 -2.18 0.58
CA LYS A 122 -0.76 -2.27 1.89
C LYS A 122 -1.82 -3.38 1.91
N ILE A 123 -2.65 -3.48 0.87
CA ILE A 123 -3.64 -4.56 0.73
C ILE A 123 -2.97 -5.93 0.68
N GLN A 124 -1.90 -6.08 -0.10
CA GLN A 124 -1.18 -7.36 -0.20
C GLN A 124 -0.61 -7.79 1.15
N CYS A 125 -0.01 -6.84 1.87
CA CYS A 125 0.50 -7.07 3.22
C CYS A 125 -0.61 -7.55 4.17
N TYR A 126 -1.72 -6.83 4.18
CA TYR A 126 -2.87 -7.17 5.02
C TYR A 126 -3.44 -8.56 4.68
N LYS A 127 -3.57 -8.89 3.38
CA LYS A 127 -4.01 -10.21 2.92
C LYS A 127 -3.08 -11.32 3.42
N LYS A 128 -1.75 -11.11 3.35
CA LYS A 128 -0.76 -12.08 3.83
C LYS A 128 -0.88 -12.29 5.34
N ILE A 129 -1.02 -11.23 6.13
CA ILE A 129 -1.23 -11.33 7.59
C ILE A 129 -2.50 -12.11 7.91
N MET A 130 -3.62 -11.75 7.28
CA MET A 130 -4.91 -12.40 7.49
C MET A 130 -4.85 -13.90 7.18
N LEU A 131 -4.19 -14.28 6.07
CA LEU A 131 -4.01 -15.69 5.72
C LEU A 131 -3.14 -16.45 6.75
N GLU A 132 -2.03 -15.85 7.20
CA GLU A 132 -1.18 -16.45 8.24
C GLU A 132 -1.93 -16.62 9.57
N TRP A 133 -2.77 -15.66 9.93
CA TRP A 133 -3.64 -15.75 11.09
C TRP A 133 -4.65 -16.88 10.96
N ASN A 134 -5.42 -16.92 9.87
CA ASN A 134 -6.41 -17.97 9.64
C ASN A 134 -5.76 -19.37 9.69
N ASN A 135 -4.61 -19.54 9.03
CA ASN A 135 -3.85 -20.79 9.07
C ASN A 135 -3.38 -21.15 10.49
N SER A 136 -2.93 -20.17 11.27
CA SER A 136 -2.48 -20.40 12.64
C SER A 136 -3.65 -20.75 13.57
N MET A 137 -4.79 -20.08 13.40
CA MET A 137 -6.03 -20.42 14.13
C MET A 137 -6.52 -21.83 13.79
N ARG A 138 -6.47 -22.25 12.52
CA ARG A 138 -6.78 -23.64 12.12
C ARG A 138 -5.87 -24.66 12.83
N ARG A 139 -4.56 -24.42 12.87
CA ARG A 139 -3.62 -25.29 13.60
C ARG A 139 -3.88 -25.34 15.10
N LEU A 140 -4.32 -24.24 15.71
CA LEU A 140 -4.68 -24.20 17.13
C LEU A 140 -5.95 -25.02 17.39
N LEU A 141 -6.94 -24.95 16.48
CA LEU A 141 -8.15 -25.79 16.54
C LEU A 141 -7.84 -27.28 16.40
N GLU A 142 -6.93 -27.67 15.50
CA GLU A 142 -6.51 -29.06 15.32
C GLU A 142 -5.92 -29.67 16.60
N ARG A 143 -5.22 -28.87 17.41
CA ARG A 143 -4.60 -29.31 18.68
C ARG A 143 -5.57 -29.42 19.86
N SER A 144 -6.83 -28.98 19.67
CA SER A 144 -8.02 -29.01 20.55
C SER A 144 -7.86 -29.39 22.03
N SER A 145 -7.37 -30.60 22.35
CA SER A 145 -7.27 -31.16 23.70
C SER A 145 -5.99 -30.79 24.48
N SER A 146 -4.95 -30.31 23.80
CA SER A 146 -3.62 -30.01 24.40
C SER A 146 -3.23 -28.54 24.30
N LEU A 147 -4.18 -27.69 23.91
CA LEU A 147 -3.93 -26.27 23.67
C LEU A 147 -3.60 -25.55 24.98
N GLU A 148 -2.44 -24.93 25.06
CA GLU A 148 -2.06 -24.09 26.19
C GLU A 148 -2.14 -22.60 25.80
N MET A 149 -2.26 -21.73 26.81
CA MET A 149 -2.25 -20.29 26.56
C MET A 149 -1.00 -19.86 25.78
N LYS A 150 0.17 -20.47 26.03
CA LYS A 150 1.43 -20.21 25.30
C LYS A 150 1.30 -20.38 23.79
N ASP A 151 0.45 -21.30 23.34
CA ASP A 151 0.24 -21.57 21.93
C ASP A 151 -0.54 -20.42 21.27
N MET A 152 -1.46 -19.78 22.01
CA MET A 152 -2.22 -18.62 21.54
C MET A 152 -1.32 -17.41 21.29
N TRP A 153 -0.25 -17.21 22.07
CA TRP A 153 0.71 -16.10 21.87
C TRP A 153 1.35 -16.11 20.49
N GLN A 154 1.39 -17.26 19.81
CA GLN A 154 1.89 -17.33 18.43
C GLN A 154 1.11 -16.39 17.50
N LEU A 155 -0.18 -16.17 17.73
CA LEU A 155 -0.99 -15.23 16.94
C LEU A 155 -0.52 -13.77 17.08
N GLU A 156 -0.10 -13.35 18.27
CA GLU A 156 0.47 -12.01 18.50
C GLU A 156 1.84 -11.85 17.85
N THR A 157 2.64 -12.92 17.82
CA THR A 157 3.96 -12.86 17.20
C THR A 157 3.89 -12.65 15.69
N ILE A 158 2.81 -13.08 15.02
CA ILE A 158 2.61 -12.88 13.58
C ILE A 158 2.57 -11.39 13.26
N LYS A 159 1.78 -10.59 14.00
CA LYS A 159 1.69 -9.14 13.79
C LYS A 159 3.05 -8.48 13.98
N SER A 160 3.73 -8.79 15.08
CA SER A 160 5.07 -8.24 15.39
C SER A 160 6.11 -8.60 14.33
N ARG A 161 6.10 -9.84 13.82
CA ARG A 161 6.99 -10.30 12.75
C ARG A 161 6.73 -9.52 11.47
N PHE A 162 5.46 -9.30 11.13
CA PHE A 162 5.07 -8.61 9.92
C PHE A 162 5.38 -7.11 9.96
N THR A 163 5.15 -6.44 11.09
CA THR A 163 5.56 -5.04 11.29
C THR A 163 7.07 -4.88 11.08
N ARG A 164 7.87 -5.81 11.62
CA ARG A 164 9.33 -5.82 11.40
C ARG A 164 9.72 -6.10 9.95
N GLU A 165 8.94 -6.91 9.23
CA GLU A 165 9.15 -7.18 7.80
C GLU A 165 8.88 -5.93 6.96
N GLN A 166 7.74 -5.26 7.20
CA GLN A 166 7.43 -3.97 6.56
C GLN A 166 8.47 -2.90 6.84
N ASP A 167 8.91 -2.74 8.09
CA ASP A 167 9.96 -1.79 8.45
C ASP A 167 11.29 -2.06 7.73
N ARG A 168 11.59 -3.33 7.46
CA ARG A 168 12.79 -3.72 6.71
C ARG A 168 12.64 -3.41 5.22
N ASP A 169 11.46 -3.66 4.66
CA ASP A 169 11.18 -3.38 3.26
C ASP A 169 11.15 -1.87 2.98
N LEU A 170 10.56 -1.07 3.88
CA LEU A 170 10.61 0.40 3.82
C LEU A 170 12.06 0.89 3.84
N ARG A 171 12.87 0.41 4.79
CA ARG A 171 14.30 0.75 4.86
C ARG A 171 15.07 0.35 3.60
N ARG A 172 14.77 -0.81 3.01
CA ARG A 172 15.40 -1.25 1.75
C ARG A 172 15.06 -0.30 0.61
N GLU A 173 13.83 0.17 0.53
CA GLU A 173 13.41 1.11 -0.50
C GLU A 173 14.04 2.49 -0.31
N GLU A 174 14.13 2.98 0.93
CA GLU A 174 14.86 4.23 1.27
C GLU A 174 16.34 4.16 0.88
N VAL A 175 17.00 3.04 1.18
CA VAL A 175 18.40 2.80 0.80
C VAL A 175 18.52 2.74 -0.72
N ARG A 176 17.62 2.03 -1.41
CA ARG A 176 17.62 1.95 -2.88
C ARG A 176 17.46 3.33 -3.52
N ALA A 177 16.51 4.13 -3.05
CA ALA A 177 16.30 5.50 -3.53
C ALA A 177 17.54 6.37 -3.31
N THR A 178 18.18 6.24 -2.14
CA THR A 178 19.39 7.01 -1.81
C THR A 178 20.60 6.59 -2.66
N LEU A 179 20.79 5.28 -2.87
CA LEU A 179 21.81 4.77 -3.78
C LEU A 179 21.54 5.17 -5.24
N GLY A 180 20.27 5.25 -5.64
CA GLY A 180 19.85 5.80 -6.94
C GLY A 180 20.31 7.25 -7.10
N ARG A 181 20.01 8.11 -6.13
CA ARG A 181 20.46 9.51 -6.11
C ARG A 181 21.99 9.63 -6.23
N PHE A 182 22.74 8.86 -5.45
CA PHE A 182 24.22 8.87 -5.55
C PHE A 182 24.74 8.38 -6.90
N LYS A 183 24.05 7.44 -7.56
CA LYS A 183 24.41 6.95 -8.89
C LYS A 183 24.14 8.01 -9.96
N ASP A 184 23.03 8.73 -9.83
CA ASP A 184 22.66 9.80 -10.76
C ASP A 184 23.61 11.00 -10.60
N GLU A 185 23.94 11.40 -9.36
CA GLU A 185 24.97 12.41 -9.06
C GLU A 185 26.32 12.02 -9.67
N ARG A 186 26.78 10.77 -9.48
CA ARG A 186 28.03 10.29 -10.10
C ARG A 186 28.01 10.28 -11.62
N SER A 187 26.84 10.09 -12.23
CA SER A 187 26.68 10.11 -13.69
C SER A 187 26.68 11.54 -14.24
N GLN A 188 26.23 12.51 -13.44
CA GLN A 188 26.34 13.95 -13.74
C GLN A 188 27.77 14.48 -13.55
N TYR A 189 28.54 13.92 -12.63
CA TYR A 189 29.96 14.23 -12.41
C TYR A 189 30.92 13.30 -13.17
N ARG A 190 30.57 12.84 -14.38
CA ARG A 190 31.57 12.23 -15.28
C ARG A 190 32.64 13.28 -15.58
N ILE A 191 33.74 13.21 -14.83
CA ILE A 191 34.98 13.94 -15.09
C ILE A 191 35.39 13.56 -16.51
N GLU A 192 35.36 14.52 -17.44
CA GLU A 192 35.95 14.33 -18.76
C GLU A 192 37.40 13.89 -18.56
N PRO A 193 37.88 12.83 -19.26
CA PRO A 193 39.26 12.41 -19.14
C PRO A 193 40.14 13.61 -19.48
N ILE A 194 40.97 14.03 -18.53
CA ILE A 194 41.98 15.06 -18.74
C ILE A 194 42.76 14.61 -19.96
N ALA A 195 42.63 15.34 -21.07
CA ALA A 195 43.44 15.12 -22.26
C ALA A 195 44.90 15.21 -21.80
N THR A 196 45.57 14.06 -21.77
CA THR A 196 47.03 14.03 -21.65
C THR A 196 47.56 14.77 -22.85
N ARG A 197 48.04 16.00 -22.62
CA ARG A 197 48.88 16.73 -23.56
C ARG A 197 50.17 15.94 -23.72
N ASP A 198 50.19 15.04 -24.69
CA ASP A 198 51.43 14.59 -25.29
C ASP A 198 51.84 15.63 -26.34
N GLU A 199 52.51 16.68 -25.86
CA GLU A 199 53.40 17.52 -26.65
C GLU A 199 54.60 17.83 -25.76
N ILE A 200 55.69 17.04 -25.88
CA ILE A 200 57.09 17.47 -26.16
C ILE A 200 57.82 16.30 -26.79
#